data_AF-A0A816UV79-F1
#
_entry.id   AF-A0A816UV79-F1
#
_cell.length_a   1.000
_cell.length_b   1.000
_cell.length_c   1.000
_cell.angle_alpha   90.00
_cell.angle_beta   90.00
_cell.angle_gamma   90.00
#
_symmetry.space_group_name_H-M   'P 1'
#
loop_
_entity.id
_entity.type
_entity.pdbx_description
1 polymer ?
#
loop_
_entity_poly.entity_id
_entity_poly.type
_entity_poly.pdbx_seq_one_letter_code
_entity_poly.pdbx_strand_id
1 'polypeptide(L)'
;MLLNLYNPGAFSYTYYTYSYTPTTQQATIMVEIEHDPNAINIDDVSVVDTSSQQLLTNGGFETGSLAPWQHGTTSVGAVTAGCGYSGAYCYWDSIIGQTDNIHQTFSTVPGSIVNVSFYLRNRGGGSVIIARVCIYPY
;
A
#
# COMPACT_ATOMS: atom_id res chain seq x y z
N MET A 1 3.41 -12.42 -1.94
CA MET A 1 2.60 -11.44 -2.71
C MET A 1 1.16 -11.56 -2.24
N LEU A 2 0.51 -10.44 -1.91
CA LEU A 2 -0.86 -10.41 -1.35
C LEU A 2 -1.88 -10.02 -2.43
N LEU A 3 -1.61 -8.94 -3.18
CA LEU A 3 -2.44 -8.47 -4.28
C LEU A 3 -1.58 -8.26 -5.53
N ASN A 4 -2.13 -8.58 -6.70
CA ASN A 4 -1.56 -8.27 -8.01
C ASN A 4 -2.67 -7.93 -9.00
N LEU A 5 -2.94 -6.63 -9.17
CA LEU A 5 -3.84 -6.14 -10.20
C LEU A 5 -3.02 -5.78 -11.45
N TYR A 6 -3.48 -6.25 -12.60
CA TYR A 6 -2.93 -5.92 -13.90
C TYR A 6 -4.06 -5.48 -14.83
N ASN A 7 -3.98 -4.25 -15.32
CA ASN A 7 -4.99 -3.57 -16.13
C ASN A 7 -6.42 -3.66 -15.58
N PRO A 8 -6.67 -3.43 -14.27
CA PRO A 8 -8.03 -3.37 -13.78
C PRO A 8 -8.78 -2.15 -14.36
N GLY A 9 -10.09 -2.27 -14.53
CA GLY A 9 -10.94 -1.10 -14.80
C GLY A 9 -10.93 -0.09 -13.65
N ALA A 10 -11.53 1.08 -13.85
CA ALA A 10 -11.71 2.05 -12.77
C ALA A 10 -12.62 1.50 -11.67
N PHE A 11 -12.30 1.79 -10.40
CA PHE A 11 -13.13 1.41 -9.26
C PHE A 11 -12.98 2.43 -8.12
N SER A 12 -14.06 2.59 -7.36
CA SER A 12 -14.04 3.34 -6.10
C SER A 12 -13.26 2.58 -5.03
N TYR A 13 -12.94 3.22 -3.91
CA TYR A 13 -12.23 2.56 -2.81
C TYR A 13 -12.83 1.20 -2.48
N THR A 14 -11.99 0.18 -2.63
CA THR A 14 -12.31 -1.22 -2.41
C THR A 14 -11.42 -1.74 -1.29
N TYR A 15 -12.03 -2.39 -0.31
CA TYR A 15 -11.34 -2.98 0.82
C TYR A 15 -10.71 -4.31 0.43
N TYR A 16 -9.42 -4.47 0.72
CA TYR A 16 -8.69 -5.73 0.58
C TYR A 16 -8.20 -6.19 1.95
N THR A 17 -8.27 -7.49 2.20
CA THR A 17 -7.75 -8.10 3.42
C THR A 17 -7.12 -9.46 3.14
N TYR A 18 -6.02 -9.74 3.84
CA TYR A 18 -5.25 -10.98 3.71
C TYR A 18 -4.71 -11.41 5.06
N SER A 19 -4.44 -12.70 5.23
CA SER A 19 -3.63 -13.21 6.34
C SER A 19 -2.24 -13.54 5.83
N TYR A 20 -1.20 -13.24 6.62
CA TYR A 20 0.19 -13.54 6.33
C TYR A 20 0.84 -14.18 7.56
N THR A 21 1.66 -15.21 7.36
CA THR A 21 2.44 -15.84 8.43
C THR A 21 3.92 -15.50 8.21
N PRO A 22 4.50 -14.57 9.00
CA PRO A 22 5.91 -14.22 8.91
C PRO A 22 6.82 -15.41 9.20
N THR A 23 7.95 -15.46 8.50
CA THR A 23 9.00 -16.47 8.72
C THR A 23 10.22 -15.93 9.47
N THR A 24 10.29 -14.61 9.66
CA THR A 24 11.38 -13.88 10.29
C THR A 24 10.85 -12.90 11.35
N GLN A 25 11.75 -12.29 12.12
CA GLN A 25 11.40 -11.32 13.17
C GLN A 25 11.13 -9.91 12.64
N GLN A 26 11.33 -9.70 11.34
CA GLN A 26 11.04 -8.45 10.65
C GLN A 26 10.48 -8.76 9.27
N ALA A 27 9.50 -7.97 8.83
CA ALA A 27 8.96 -8.05 7.50
C ALA A 27 8.78 -6.65 6.92
N THR A 28 8.78 -6.56 5.60
CA THR A 28 8.55 -5.31 4.87
C THR A 28 7.29 -5.44 4.04
N ILE A 29 6.34 -4.54 4.25
CA ILE A 29 5.22 -4.35 3.33
C ILE A 29 5.63 -3.35 2.26
N MET A 30 5.32 -3.66 0.99
CA MET A 30 5.61 -2.84 -0.16
C MET A 30 4.36 -2.69 -1.02
N VAL A 31 4.12 -1.48 -1.50
CA VAL A 31 3.06 -1.13 -2.44
C VAL A 31 3.76 -0.65 -3.71
N GLU A 32 3.54 -1.35 -4.81
CA GLU A 32 4.13 -1.03 -6.13
C GLU A 32 3.03 -0.63 -7.11
N ILE A 33 3.20 0.51 -7.78
CA ILE A 33 2.20 1.10 -8.66
C ILE A 33 2.83 1.49 -10.01
N GLU A 34 2.03 1.34 -11.08
CA GLU A 34 2.19 2.02 -12.37
C GLU A 34 0.79 2.38 -12.87
N HIS A 35 0.59 3.58 -13.42
CA HIS A 35 -0.69 3.96 -14.02
C HIS A 35 -0.54 4.92 -15.20
N ASP A 36 -0.82 4.39 -16.39
CA ASP A 36 -0.81 5.13 -17.65
C ASP A 36 -2.23 5.43 -18.12
N PRO A 37 -2.78 6.68 -18.06
CA PRO A 37 -2.18 7.93 -17.59
C PRO A 37 -2.83 8.49 -16.30
N ASN A 38 -3.63 7.69 -15.59
CA ASN A 38 -4.34 8.16 -14.40
C ASN A 38 -3.52 7.85 -13.15
N ALA A 39 -4.18 7.37 -12.09
CA ALA A 39 -3.54 7.16 -10.82
C ALA A 39 -4.26 6.13 -9.96
N ILE A 40 -3.49 5.53 -9.06
CA ILE A 40 -4.00 4.74 -7.94
C ILE A 40 -3.98 5.62 -6.69
N ASN A 41 -5.04 5.51 -5.88
CA ASN A 41 -4.98 5.92 -4.48
C ASN A 41 -4.93 4.68 -3.60
N ILE A 42 -4.09 4.72 -2.57
CA ILE A 42 -4.09 3.76 -1.48
C ILE A 42 -4.22 4.49 -0.16
N ASP A 43 -4.98 3.90 0.75
CA ASP A 43 -5.22 4.46 2.07
C ASP A 43 -5.48 3.36 3.11
N ASP A 44 -5.39 3.74 4.39
CA ASP A 44 -5.63 2.89 5.56
C ASP A 44 -4.88 1.54 5.50
N VAL A 45 -3.60 1.58 5.11
CA VAL A 45 -2.75 0.39 5.09
C VAL A 45 -2.46 -0.06 6.51
N SER A 46 -2.82 -1.30 6.82
CA SER A 46 -2.81 -1.83 8.18
C SER A 46 -2.20 -3.21 8.21
N VAL A 47 -1.39 -3.48 9.22
CA VAL A 47 -0.92 -4.82 9.57
C VAL A 47 -1.14 -5.01 11.06
N VAL A 48 -2.05 -5.91 11.42
CA VAL A 48 -2.45 -6.17 12.80
C VAL A 48 -2.05 -7.57 13.20
N ASP A 49 -1.41 -7.71 14.36
CA ASP A 49 -1.08 -9.04 14.91
C ASP A 49 -2.28 -9.72 15.57
N THR A 50 -2.07 -10.92 16.12
CA THR A 50 -3.11 -11.69 16.83
C THR A 50 -3.61 -11.04 18.11
N SER A 51 -2.90 -10.04 18.65
CA SER A 51 -3.31 -9.24 19.79
C SER A 51 -4.06 -7.96 19.40
N SER A 52 -4.34 -7.78 18.10
CA SER A 52 -4.93 -6.56 17.52
C SER A 52 -4.03 -5.32 17.64
N GLN A 53 -2.72 -5.51 17.79
CA GLN A 53 -1.75 -4.42 17.79
C GLN A 53 -1.41 -4.04 16.33
N GLN A 54 -1.56 -2.76 16.01
CA GLN A 54 -1.09 -2.20 14.75
C GLN A 54 0.45 -2.19 14.71
N LEU A 55 1.02 -2.75 13.65
CA LEU A 55 2.47 -2.87 13.45
C LEU A 55 3.03 -1.79 12.52
N LEU A 56 2.19 -1.14 11.71
CA LEU A 56 2.59 -0.02 10.87
C LEU A 56 2.33 1.32 11.56
N THR A 57 3.16 2.31 11.25
CA THR A 57 2.91 3.71 11.62
C THR A 57 2.48 4.51 10.39
N ASN A 58 1.54 5.45 10.57
CA ASN A 58 1.03 6.32 9.51
C ASN A 58 0.48 5.56 8.28
N GLY A 59 -0.26 4.47 8.52
CA GLY A 59 -0.85 3.66 7.45
C GLY A 59 -1.96 4.35 6.65
N GLY A 60 -2.68 5.29 7.29
CA GLY A 60 -3.68 6.16 6.65
C GLY A 60 -3.13 7.52 6.21
N PHE A 61 -1.81 7.75 6.28
CA PHE A 61 -1.15 8.97 5.76
C PHE A 61 -1.61 10.32 6.35
N GLU A 62 -2.39 10.32 7.42
CA GLU A 62 -3.03 11.50 8.02
C GLU A 62 -2.07 12.54 8.63
N THR A 63 -0.77 12.25 8.68
CA THR A 63 0.22 13.27 9.02
C THR A 63 0.47 14.27 7.90
N GLY A 64 -0.08 14.03 6.69
CA GLY A 64 0.17 14.82 5.49
C GLY A 64 1.58 14.66 4.92
N SER A 65 2.31 13.64 5.36
CA SER A 65 3.67 13.33 4.93
C SER A 65 3.84 11.83 4.70
N LEU A 66 4.76 11.45 3.81
CA LEU A 66 5.04 10.03 3.57
C LEU A 66 5.68 9.33 4.78
N ALA A 67 6.52 10.03 5.55
CA ALA A 67 7.22 9.43 6.68
C ALA A 67 6.24 8.76 7.68
N PRO A 68 6.55 7.56 8.21
CA PRO A 68 7.83 6.85 8.13
C PRO A 68 7.95 5.89 6.93
N TRP A 69 6.98 5.89 6.00
CA TRP A 69 7.14 5.15 4.75
C TRP A 69 8.30 5.73 3.95
N GLN A 70 8.97 4.84 3.22
CA GLN A 70 10.10 5.19 2.36
C GLN A 70 9.72 4.91 0.92
N HIS A 71 10.23 5.74 0.00
CA HIS A 71 10.23 5.38 -1.41
C HIS A 71 11.24 4.28 -1.69
N GLY A 72 10.94 3.46 -2.70
CA GLY A 72 11.90 2.59 -3.34
C GLY A 72 12.83 3.36 -4.28
N THR A 73 13.05 2.81 -5.47
CA THR A 73 14.02 3.34 -6.45
C THR A 73 13.58 4.63 -7.11
N THR A 74 12.28 4.86 -7.19
CA THR A 74 11.66 6.02 -7.85
C THR A 74 10.66 6.66 -6.88
N SER A 75 10.49 7.97 -6.96
CA SER A 75 9.68 8.76 -6.04
C SER A 75 8.81 9.74 -6.84
N VAL A 76 7.71 9.24 -7.40
CA VAL A 76 6.72 10.09 -8.11
C VAL A 76 5.43 10.21 -7.32
N GLY A 77 4.93 9.12 -6.71
CA GLY A 77 3.78 9.23 -5.84
C GLY A 77 4.03 10.07 -4.59
N ALA A 78 2.94 10.57 -4.00
CA ALA A 78 2.99 11.45 -2.85
C ALA A 78 1.75 11.32 -1.97
N VAL A 79 1.93 11.62 -0.68
CA VAL A 79 0.80 11.84 0.23
C VAL A 79 0.11 13.15 -0.15
N THR A 80 -1.18 13.09 -0.48
CA THR A 80 -1.96 14.22 -1.00
C THR A 80 -3.27 14.38 -0.21
N ALA A 81 -3.71 15.63 0.00
CA ALA A 81 -4.98 15.93 0.65
C ALA A 81 -6.17 15.81 -0.31
N GLY A 82 -7.36 15.54 0.22
CA GLY A 82 -8.63 15.48 -0.53
C GLY A 82 -8.86 14.16 -1.27
N CYS A 83 -8.04 13.15 -1.00
CA CYS A 83 -8.17 11.82 -1.61
C CYS A 83 -8.38 10.69 -0.60
N GLY A 84 -8.34 10.94 0.71
CA GLY A 84 -8.52 9.93 1.76
C GLY A 84 -9.80 9.10 1.57
N TYR A 85 -9.68 7.80 1.83
CA TYR A 85 -10.81 6.94 2.12
C TYR A 85 -11.33 7.25 3.52
N SER A 86 -10.42 7.29 4.49
CA SER A 86 -10.66 7.86 5.81
C SER A 86 -9.85 9.15 5.96
N GLY A 87 -10.27 10.04 6.86
CA GLY A 87 -9.56 11.30 7.06
C GLY A 87 -9.46 12.17 5.80
N ALA A 88 -8.33 12.87 5.64
CA ALA A 88 -8.12 13.84 4.58
C ALA A 88 -7.06 13.43 3.57
N TYR A 89 -6.16 12.50 3.91
CA TYR A 89 -4.96 12.21 3.14
C TYR A 89 -4.99 10.78 2.59
N CYS A 90 -4.25 10.56 1.50
CA CYS A 90 -3.97 9.22 0.98
C CYS A 90 -2.63 9.25 0.26
N TYR A 91 -2.05 8.08 -0.02
CA TYR A 91 -0.96 8.00 -1.00
C TYR A 91 -1.56 7.94 -2.41
N TRP A 92 -1.13 8.86 -3.27
CA TRP A 92 -1.55 8.98 -4.66
C TRP A 92 -0.35 8.78 -5.57
N ASP A 93 -0.51 7.95 -6.60
CA ASP A 93 0.57 7.65 -7.53
C ASP A 93 0.09 7.55 -8.97
N SER A 94 0.80 8.23 -9.87
CA SER A 94 0.52 8.35 -11.30
C SER A 94 1.77 8.11 -12.14
N ILE A 95 2.73 7.33 -11.66
CA ILE A 95 3.93 7.03 -12.43
C ILE A 95 3.58 6.36 -13.77
N ILE A 96 4.25 6.79 -14.85
CA ILE A 96 3.98 6.35 -16.22
C ILE A 96 5.16 5.57 -16.80
N GLY A 97 4.88 4.45 -17.46
CA GLY A 97 5.83 3.62 -18.22
C GLY A 97 6.90 2.91 -17.39
N GLN A 98 6.76 2.93 -16.06
CA GLN A 98 7.59 2.22 -15.09
C GLN A 98 6.83 2.07 -13.78
N THR A 99 7.28 1.17 -12.91
CA THR A 99 6.78 1.08 -11.54
C THR A 99 7.59 1.92 -10.57
N ASP A 100 6.93 2.44 -9.55
CA ASP A 100 7.55 2.89 -8.31
C ASP A 100 6.90 2.20 -7.11
N ASN A 101 7.46 2.41 -5.93
CA ASN A 101 6.93 1.81 -4.72
C ASN A 101 7.20 2.62 -3.46
N ILE A 102 6.36 2.36 -2.46
CA ILE A 102 6.60 2.72 -1.07
C ILE A 102 6.64 1.49 -0.18
N HIS A 103 7.44 1.54 0.87
CA HIS A 103 7.57 0.44 1.83
C HIS A 103 7.73 0.90 3.27
N GLN A 104 7.38 0.00 4.19
CA GLN A 104 7.65 0.14 5.61
C GLN A 104 8.04 -1.23 6.19
N THR A 105 9.09 -1.25 7.01
CA THR A 105 9.52 -2.44 7.75
C THR A 105 8.91 -2.42 9.14
N PHE A 106 8.47 -3.57 9.62
CA PHE A 106 7.87 -3.75 10.93
C PHE A 106 8.35 -5.05 11.59
N SER A 107 8.32 -5.09 12.92
CA SER A 107 8.68 -6.28 13.68
C SER A 107 7.56 -7.32 13.64
N THR A 108 7.94 -8.59 13.58
CA THR A 108 7.04 -9.74 13.51
C THR A 108 7.50 -10.86 14.43
N VAL A 109 6.62 -11.82 14.71
CA VAL A 109 6.98 -13.07 15.37
C VAL A 109 6.86 -14.20 14.35
N PRO A 110 7.95 -14.93 14.03
CA PRO A 110 7.89 -16.07 13.12
C PRO A 110 6.78 -17.06 13.51
N GLY A 111 5.97 -17.47 12.54
CA GLY A 111 4.86 -18.40 12.75
C GLY A 111 3.57 -17.79 13.31
N SER A 112 3.58 -16.52 13.75
CA SER A 112 2.37 -15.83 14.24
C SER A 112 1.66 -15.11 13.10
N ILE A 113 0.37 -15.41 12.88
CA ILE A 113 -0.40 -14.78 11.80
C ILE A 113 -0.54 -13.26 12.05
N VAL A 114 -0.41 -12.48 10.98
CA VAL A 114 -0.84 -11.08 10.94
C VAL A 114 -1.95 -10.91 9.90
N ASN A 115 -2.88 -10.00 10.16
CA ASN A 115 -3.92 -9.59 9.22
C ASN A 115 -3.50 -8.29 8.56
N VAL A 116 -3.52 -8.28 7.22
CA VAL A 116 -3.12 -7.16 6.39
C VAL A 116 -4.36 -6.62 5.72
N SER A 117 -4.59 -5.31 5.78
CA SER A 117 -5.70 -4.67 5.07
C SER A 117 -5.34 -3.31 4.50
N PHE A 118 -6.06 -2.87 3.48
CA PHE A 118 -5.90 -1.56 2.86
C PHE A 118 -7.10 -1.24 1.97
N TYR A 119 -7.30 0.03 1.67
CA TYR A 119 -8.25 0.49 0.67
C TYR A 119 -7.50 0.95 -0.58
N LEU A 120 -7.96 0.51 -1.75
CA LEU A 120 -7.37 0.90 -3.03
C LEU A 120 -8.46 1.44 -3.95
N ARG A 121 -8.14 2.50 -4.69
CA ARG A 121 -9.00 3.10 -5.71
C ARG A 121 -8.22 3.26 -7.00
N ASN A 122 -8.82 2.83 -8.11
CA ASN A 122 -8.34 3.16 -9.44
C ASN A 122 -9.14 4.33 -10.02
N ARG A 123 -8.49 5.47 -10.25
CA ARG A 123 -9.16 6.71 -10.68
C ARG A 123 -9.64 6.70 -12.13
N GLY A 124 -9.17 5.79 -12.97
CA GLY A 124 -9.53 5.78 -14.39
C GLY A 124 -9.07 4.54 -15.16
N GLY A 125 -9.47 4.47 -16.43
CA GLY A 125 -8.89 3.51 -17.37
C GLY A 125 -7.47 3.88 -17.80
N GLY A 126 -6.79 2.97 -18.47
CA GLY A 126 -5.40 3.15 -18.85
C GLY A 126 -4.88 2.04 -19.76
N SER A 127 -3.73 2.26 -20.39
CA SER A 127 -3.04 1.26 -21.21
C SER A 127 -2.26 0.25 -20.36
N VAL A 128 -1.65 0.74 -19.28
CA VAL A 128 -0.93 -0.06 -18.28
C VAL A 128 -1.38 0.42 -16.90
N ILE A 129 -1.84 -0.52 -16.08
CA ILE A 129 -2.21 -0.26 -14.69
C ILE A 129 -1.72 -1.44 -13.86
N ILE A 130 -0.76 -1.19 -12.98
CA ILE A 130 -0.21 -2.16 -12.04
C ILE A 130 -0.48 -1.65 -10.64
N ALA A 131 -1.03 -2.51 -9.79
CA ALA A 131 -1.08 -2.27 -8.37
C ALA A 131 -0.79 -3.59 -7.64
N ARG A 132 0.34 -3.65 -6.95
CA ARG A 132 0.79 -4.82 -6.20
C ARG A 132 1.00 -4.46 -4.75
N VAL A 133 0.57 -5.36 -3.87
CA VAL A 133 0.89 -5.27 -2.45
C VAL A 133 1.56 -6.57 -2.05
N CYS A 134 2.75 -6.45 -1.49
CA CYS A 134 3.61 -7.56 -1.12
C CYS A 134 4.09 -7.42 0.32
N ILE A 135 4.28 -8.56 1.00
CA ILE A 135 5.10 -8.64 2.19
C ILE A 135 6.28 -9.56 1.89
N TYR A 136 7.47 -9.09 2.23
CA TYR A 136 8.73 -9.82 2.12
C TYR A 136 9.31 -10.06 3.52
N PRO A 137 9.86 -11.25 3.80
CA PRO A 137 10.69 -11.44 4.98
C PRO A 137 11.96 -10.59 4.84
N TYR A 138 12.36 -9.95 5.93
CA TYR A 138 13.66 -9.27 6.04
C TYR A 138 14.66 -10.14 6.80
#